data_AF-A0A2G7GQ07-F1
#
_entry.id   AF-A0A2G7GQ07-F1
#
_cell.length_a   1.000
_cell.length_b   1.000
_cell.length_c   1.000
_cell.angle_alpha   90.00
_cell.angle_beta   90.00
_cell.angle_gamma   90.00
#
_symmetry.space_group_name_H-M   'P 1'
#
loop_
_entity.id
_entity.type
_entity.pdbx_description
1 polymer ?
#
loop_
_entity_poly.entity_id
_entity_poly.type
_entity_poly.pdbx_seq_one_letter_code
_entity_poly.pdbx_strand_id
1 'polypeptide(L)'
;MGKKRLEQLLEQLKTNQQADLQNAAAIYTVAQVAVNELHKEATSENLSTLALKPVQPSIDKAELIRRYGSYSNCRRIAKQNGLKFSRNPSWQQLAIGFSYLENLQQVVRNYLDKHPDPLLEGITIEFKLGSAAGQNKSN
;
A
#
# COMPACT_ATOMS: atom_id res chain seq x y z
N MET A 1 -7.72 19.76 -72.26
CA MET A 1 -8.25 19.91 -70.88
C MET A 1 -7.77 18.81 -69.91
N GLY A 2 -7.59 17.54 -70.33
CA GLY A 2 -7.28 16.43 -69.40
C GLY A 2 -5.90 16.44 -68.73
N LYS A 3 -4.83 16.85 -69.44
CA LYS A 3 -3.45 16.75 -68.93
C LYS A 3 -3.15 17.66 -67.73
N LYS A 4 -3.57 18.94 -67.80
CA LYS A 4 -3.45 19.89 -66.67
C LYS A 4 -4.19 19.44 -65.42
N ARG A 5 -5.36 18.81 -65.59
CA ARG A 5 -6.15 18.30 -64.46
C ARG A 5 -5.50 17.07 -63.82
N LEU A 6 -4.87 16.22 -64.62
CA LEU A 6 -4.06 15.09 -64.15
C LEU A 6 -2.83 15.55 -63.36
N GLU A 7 -2.12 16.56 -63.86
CA GLU A 7 -0.97 17.15 -63.16
C GLU A 7 -1.39 17.80 -61.83
N GLN A 8 -2.52 18.51 -61.79
CA GLN A 8 -3.09 19.04 -60.54
C GLN A 8 -3.45 17.94 -59.53
N LEU A 9 -4.08 16.85 -59.99
CA LEU A 9 -4.44 15.73 -59.12
C LEU A 9 -3.20 15.03 -58.55
N LEU A 10 -2.15 14.86 -59.35
CA LEU A 10 -0.89 14.27 -58.90
C LEU A 10 -0.21 15.14 -57.83
N GLU A 11 -0.21 16.46 -58.00
CA GLU A 11 0.35 17.38 -57.02
C GLU A 11 -0.46 17.39 -55.71
N GLN A 12 -1.78 17.33 -55.81
CA GLN A 12 -2.66 17.19 -54.64
C GLN A 12 -2.43 15.87 -53.90
N LEU A 13 -2.26 14.76 -54.62
CA LEU A 13 -2.02 13.44 -54.04
C LEU A 13 -0.69 13.41 -53.28
N LYS A 14 0.36 13.99 -53.86
CA LYS A 14 1.67 14.12 -53.22
C LYS A 14 1.61 14.99 -51.96
N THR A 15 0.87 16.09 -52.03
CA THR A 15 0.68 17.00 -50.88
C THR A 15 -0.09 16.31 -49.75
N ASN A 16 -1.17 15.59 -50.08
CA ASN A 16 -1.94 14.83 -49.10
C ASN A 16 -1.09 13.73 -48.45
N GLN A 17 -0.31 12.99 -49.23
CA GLN A 17 0.57 11.95 -48.71
C GLN A 17 1.62 12.53 -47.75
N GLN A 18 2.17 13.70 -48.07
CA GLN A 18 3.12 14.39 -47.19
C GLN A 18 2.45 14.85 -45.89
N ALA A 19 1.23 15.38 -45.97
CA ALA A 19 0.45 15.77 -44.80
C ALA A 19 0.08 14.56 -43.92
N ASP A 20 -0.29 13.43 -44.51
CA ASP A 20 -0.60 12.19 -43.80
C ASP A 20 0.61 11.65 -43.04
N LEU A 21 1.80 11.71 -43.63
CA LEU A 21 3.05 11.32 -42.94
C LEU A 21 3.34 12.23 -41.74
N GLN A 22 3.14 13.54 -41.88
CA GLN A 22 3.33 14.49 -40.79
C GLN A 22 2.30 14.28 -39.66
N ASN A 23 1.04 14.04 -40.03
CA ASN A 23 -0.03 13.75 -39.08
C ASN A 23 0.24 12.44 -38.32
N ALA A 24 0.67 11.39 -39.02
CA ALA A 24 1.02 10.12 -38.40
C ALA A 24 2.19 10.25 -37.40
N ALA A 25 3.23 11.01 -37.75
CA ALA A 25 4.36 11.27 -36.86
C ALA A 25 3.96 12.05 -35.60
N ALA A 26 3.06 13.03 -35.75
CA ALA A 26 2.51 13.79 -34.62
C ALA A 26 1.68 12.89 -33.69
N ILE A 27 0.79 12.06 -34.24
CA ILE A 27 -0.03 11.11 -33.48
C ILE A 27 0.86 10.13 -32.73
N TYR A 28 1.87 9.57 -33.39
CA TYR A 28 2.81 8.64 -32.76
C TYR A 28 3.53 9.28 -31.57
N THR A 29 3.95 10.54 -31.71
CA THR A 29 4.64 11.27 -30.65
C THR A 29 3.72 11.51 -29.44
N VAL A 30 2.49 11.96 -29.68
CA VAL A 30 1.50 12.17 -28.62
C VAL A 30 1.14 10.86 -27.92
N ALA A 31 0.95 9.79 -28.70
CA ALA A 31 0.67 8.46 -28.15
C ALA A 31 1.84 7.96 -27.29
N GLN A 32 3.09 8.15 -27.71
CA GLN A 32 4.26 7.75 -26.93
C GLN A 32 4.37 8.51 -25.60
N VAL A 33 4.05 9.82 -25.60
CA VAL A 33 4.01 10.61 -24.37
C VAL A 33 2.91 10.11 -23.44
N ALA A 34 1.71 9.84 -23.96
CA ALA A 34 0.61 9.30 -23.17
C ALA A 34 0.95 7.92 -22.55
N VAL A 35 1.59 7.04 -23.33
CA VAL A 35 2.06 5.72 -22.83
C VAL A 35 3.11 5.88 -21.74
N ASN A 36 4.04 6.83 -21.90
CA ASN A 36 5.08 7.09 -20.89
C ASN A 36 4.49 7.63 -19.58
N GLU A 37 3.49 8.53 -19.65
CA GLU A 37 2.80 9.03 -18.46
C GLU A 37 1.96 7.92 -17.78
N LEU A 38 1.24 7.11 -18.54
CA LEU A 38 0.53 5.94 -17.99
C LEU A 38 1.48 4.93 -17.33
N HIS A 39 2.66 4.71 -17.91
CA HIS A 39 3.67 3.84 -17.31
C HIS A 39 4.20 4.43 -16.00
N LYS A 40 4.38 5.75 -15.92
CA LYS A 40 4.81 6.47 -14.71
C LYS A 40 3.74 6.41 -13.61
N GLU A 41 2.46 6.56 -13.95
CA GLU A 41 1.34 6.37 -13.03
C GLU A 41 1.28 4.93 -12.51
N ALA A 42 1.36 3.93 -13.41
CA ALA A 42 1.34 2.52 -13.03
C ALA A 42 2.54 2.11 -12.14
N THR A 43 3.69 2.78 -12.30
CA THR A 43 4.88 2.52 -11.46
C THR A 43 4.78 3.23 -10.11
N SER A 44 4.11 4.39 -10.04
CA SER A 44 3.94 5.15 -8.79
C SER A 44 2.83 4.60 -7.89
N GLU A 45 1.82 3.92 -8.43
CA GLU A 45 0.70 3.36 -7.64
C GLU A 45 1.01 2.00 -6.98
N ASN A 46 2.06 1.29 -7.42
CA ASN A 46 2.32 -0.08 -6.95
C ASN A 46 3.17 -0.22 -5.68
N LEU A 47 3.50 0.88 -4.99
CA LEU A 47 4.22 0.82 -3.70
C LEU A 47 3.57 1.66 -2.59
N SER A 48 2.24 1.71 -2.54
CA SER A 48 1.57 1.77 -1.24
C SER A 48 1.70 0.41 -0.52
N THR A 49 2.94 -0.06 -0.35
CA THR A 49 3.27 -0.87 0.81
C THR A 49 2.67 -0.16 2.00
N LEU A 50 1.74 -0.82 2.71
CA LEU A 50 1.34 -0.48 4.06
C LEU A 50 2.63 -0.28 4.84
N ALA A 51 3.14 0.96 4.86
CA ALA A 51 4.37 1.30 5.52
C ALA A 51 4.03 1.21 6.99
N LEU A 52 4.19 0.02 7.54
CA LEU A 52 4.32 -0.25 8.96
C LEU A 52 5.53 0.58 9.39
N LYS A 53 5.31 1.87 9.67
CA LYS A 53 6.33 2.71 10.27
C LYS A 53 6.72 1.97 11.56
N PRO A 54 8.00 1.57 11.72
CA PRO A 54 8.44 0.96 12.95
C PRO A 54 8.14 1.97 14.06
N VAL A 55 7.18 1.62 14.91
CA VAL A 55 6.67 2.53 15.92
C VAL A 55 7.77 2.80 16.94
N GLN A 56 8.07 4.08 17.13
CA GLN A 56 8.72 4.56 18.34
C GLN A 56 7.90 4.08 19.55
N PRO A 57 8.52 3.52 20.59
CA PRO A 57 7.76 2.97 21.70
C PRO A 57 7.16 4.15 22.45
N SER A 58 5.83 4.29 22.52
CA SER A 58 5.26 5.37 23.33
C SER A 58 4.14 4.94 24.28
N ILE A 59 3.87 3.64 24.39
CA ILE A 59 3.13 3.15 25.56
C ILE A 59 4.15 2.73 26.61
N ASP A 60 4.52 3.68 27.47
CA ASP A 60 5.33 3.38 28.66
C ASP A 60 4.45 2.79 29.78
N LYS A 61 5.09 2.19 30.80
CA LYS A 61 4.45 1.69 32.02
C LYS A 61 3.51 2.73 32.65
N ALA A 62 3.93 3.99 32.73
CA ALA A 62 3.10 5.06 33.28
C ALA A 62 1.78 5.21 32.52
N GLU A 63 1.84 5.09 31.19
CA GLU A 63 0.68 5.19 30.31
C GLU A 63 -0.24 3.96 30.45
N LEU A 64 0.33 2.75 30.59
CA LEU A 64 -0.47 1.54 30.87
C LEU A 64 -1.21 1.64 32.20
N ILE A 65 -0.52 2.12 33.24
CA ILE A 65 -1.12 2.33 34.58
C ILE A 65 -2.21 3.40 34.48
N ARG A 66 -1.99 4.49 33.75
CA ARG A 66 -3.00 5.53 33.54
C ARG A 66 -4.24 4.99 32.82
N ARG A 67 -4.07 4.17 31.78
CA ARG A 67 -5.18 3.64 30.95
C ARG A 67 -5.95 2.52 31.63
N TYR A 68 -5.26 1.61 32.33
CA TYR A 68 -5.84 0.35 32.81
C TYR A 68 -5.73 0.16 34.33
N GLY A 69 -5.10 1.10 35.04
CA GLY A 69 -5.00 1.15 36.50
C GLY A 69 -3.85 0.33 37.06
N SER A 70 -3.97 -0.99 37.05
CA SER A 70 -3.05 -1.90 37.74
C SER A 70 -2.45 -2.94 36.82
N TYR A 71 -1.30 -3.52 37.20
CA TYR A 71 -0.65 -4.58 36.43
C TYR A 71 -1.58 -5.77 36.12
N SER A 72 -2.38 -6.20 37.11
CA SER A 72 -3.33 -7.30 36.95
C SER A 72 -4.43 -6.95 35.95
N ASN A 73 -4.91 -5.70 35.98
CA ASN A 73 -5.87 -5.20 35.00
C ASN A 73 -5.24 -5.09 33.60
N CYS A 74 -4.03 -4.54 33.46
CA CYS A 74 -3.32 -4.50 32.17
C CYS A 74 -3.21 -5.91 31.57
N ARG A 75 -2.84 -6.91 32.36
CA ARG A 75 -2.74 -8.31 31.91
C ARG A 75 -4.11 -8.88 31.52
N ARG A 76 -5.16 -8.57 32.27
CA ARG A 76 -6.54 -8.99 31.96
C ARG A 76 -7.01 -8.40 30.64
N ILE A 77 -6.83 -7.09 30.45
CA ILE A 77 -7.16 -6.37 29.23
C ILE A 77 -6.34 -6.89 28.04
N ALA A 78 -5.04 -7.12 28.23
CA ALA A 78 -4.18 -7.67 27.18
C ALA A 78 -4.72 -9.02 26.66
N LYS A 79 -5.11 -9.92 27.57
CA LYS A 79 -5.73 -11.21 27.20
C LYS A 79 -7.07 -11.04 26.48
N GLN A 80 -7.91 -10.12 26.92
CA GLN A 80 -9.20 -9.82 26.26
C GLN A 80 -8.99 -9.31 24.83
N ASN A 81 -7.90 -8.60 24.57
CA ASN A 81 -7.52 -8.14 23.24
C ASN A 81 -6.70 -9.16 22.43
N GLY A 82 -6.62 -10.42 22.86
CA GLY A 82 -5.95 -11.49 22.11
C GLY A 82 -4.44 -11.60 22.33
N LEU A 83 -3.83 -10.81 23.23
CA LEU A 83 -2.42 -11.00 23.59
C LEU A 83 -2.26 -12.24 24.48
N LYS A 84 -1.68 -13.30 23.91
CA LYS A 84 -1.36 -14.56 24.59
C LYS A 84 0.10 -14.57 25.02
N PHE A 85 0.35 -14.62 26.33
CA PHE A 85 1.69 -14.72 26.91
C PHE A 85 1.97 -16.13 27.43
N SER A 86 3.16 -16.68 27.15
CA SER A 86 3.59 -18.00 27.64
C SER A 86 3.81 -18.03 29.16
N ARG A 87 4.34 -16.94 29.72
CA ARG A 87 4.60 -16.76 31.16
C ARG A 87 4.02 -15.43 31.65
N ASN A 88 4.23 -15.11 32.93
CA ASN A 88 3.90 -13.78 33.46
C ASN A 88 4.75 -12.71 32.74
N PRO A 89 4.13 -11.78 32.00
CA PRO A 89 4.88 -10.83 31.19
C PRO A 89 5.52 -9.72 32.03
N SER A 90 6.71 -9.26 31.69
CA SER A 90 7.26 -8.04 32.29
C SER A 90 6.45 -6.81 31.88
N TRP A 91 6.58 -5.69 32.60
CA TRP A 91 5.98 -4.41 32.19
C TRP A 91 6.41 -3.99 30.79
N GLN A 92 7.68 -4.23 30.42
CA GLN A 92 8.18 -3.96 29.07
C GLN A 92 7.51 -4.84 28.01
N GLN A 93 7.28 -6.13 28.32
CA GLN A 93 6.58 -7.03 27.40
C GLN A 93 5.11 -6.63 27.20
N LEU A 94 4.45 -6.12 28.24
CA LEU A 94 3.10 -5.54 28.10
C LEU A 94 3.13 -4.28 27.24
N ALA A 95 4.03 -3.34 27.50
CA ALA A 95 4.19 -2.10 26.74
C ALA A 95 4.42 -2.35 25.25
N ILE A 96 5.34 -3.27 24.93
CA ILE A 96 5.63 -3.68 23.56
C ILE A 96 4.41 -4.39 22.96
N GLY A 97 3.79 -5.33 23.69
CA GLY A 97 2.61 -6.05 23.22
C GLY A 97 1.44 -5.14 22.86
N PHE A 98 1.13 -4.16 23.72
CA PHE A 98 0.10 -3.16 23.45
C PHE A 98 0.46 -2.26 22.27
N SER A 99 1.70 -1.79 22.18
CA SER A 99 2.16 -1.00 21.04
C SER A 99 1.98 -1.76 19.73
N TYR A 100 2.38 -3.03 19.66
CA TYR A 100 2.20 -3.85 18.47
C TYR A 100 0.74 -4.11 18.14
N LEU A 101 -0.08 -4.40 19.16
CA LEU A 101 -1.51 -4.62 19.00
C LEU A 101 -2.20 -3.38 18.39
N GLU A 102 -1.95 -2.19 18.92
CA GLU A 102 -2.56 -0.95 18.41
C GLU A 102 -2.20 -0.69 16.94
N ASN A 103 -0.93 -0.91 16.57
CA ASN A 103 -0.49 -0.75 15.18
C ASN A 103 -1.12 -1.78 14.23
N LEU A 104 -1.18 -3.05 14.65
CA LEU A 104 -1.80 -4.10 13.83
C LEU A 104 -3.29 -3.85 13.66
N GLN A 105 -3.99 -3.43 14.72
CA GLN A 105 -5.40 -3.05 14.62
C GLN A 105 -5.60 -1.88 13.68
N GLN A 106 -4.73 -0.86 13.73
CA GLN A 106 -4.81 0.28 12.83
C GLN A 106 -4.61 -0.13 11.36
N VAL A 107 -3.64 -1.01 11.09
CA VAL A 107 -3.37 -1.52 9.74
C VAL A 107 -4.54 -2.32 9.20
N VAL A 108 -5.11 -3.22 10.03
CA VAL A 108 -6.28 -4.02 9.65
C VAL A 108 -7.48 -3.12 9.38
N ARG A 109 -7.75 -2.14 10.24
CA ARG A 109 -8.83 -1.16 10.02
C ARG A 109 -8.64 -0.39 8.71
N ASN A 110 -7.45 0.16 8.48
CA ASN A 110 -7.14 0.89 7.25
C ASN A 110 -7.32 0.02 5.98
N TYR A 111 -7.05 -1.29 6.07
CA TYR A 111 -7.27 -2.22 4.97
C TYR A 111 -8.76 -2.49 4.74
N LEU A 112 -9.50 -2.80 5.81
CA LEU A 112 -10.94 -3.07 5.74
C LEU A 112 -11.75 -1.85 5.30
N ASP A 113 -11.34 -0.64 5.70
CA ASP A 113 -11.97 0.61 5.28
C ASP A 113 -11.82 0.84 3.76
N LYS A 114 -10.73 0.38 3.15
CA LYS A 114 -10.47 0.47 1.71
C LYS A 114 -11.05 -0.69 0.91
N HIS A 115 -11.20 -1.85 1.55
CA HIS A 115 -11.66 -3.09 0.92
C HIS A 115 -12.73 -3.76 1.78
N PRO A 116 -13.94 -3.16 1.91
CA PRO A 116 -15.01 -3.76 2.68
C PRO A 116 -15.57 -4.99 1.94
N ASP A 117 -15.68 -6.11 2.65
CA ASP A 117 -16.34 -7.32 2.16
C ASP A 117 -17.35 -7.80 3.21
N PRO A 118 -18.66 -7.85 2.87
CA PRO A 118 -19.71 -8.27 3.81
C PRO A 118 -19.54 -9.71 4.31
N LEU A 119 -18.83 -10.58 3.57
CA LEU A 119 -18.59 -11.95 3.99
C LEU A 119 -17.56 -12.08 5.13
N LEU A 120 -16.91 -10.97 5.51
CA LEU A 120 -16.00 -10.93 6.65
C LEU A 120 -16.71 -10.84 8.00
N GLU A 121 -18.03 -10.63 8.01
CA GLU A 121 -18.81 -10.59 9.24
C GLU A 121 -18.66 -11.89 10.05
N GLY A 122 -18.24 -11.78 11.31
CA GLY A 122 -18.02 -12.93 12.20
C GLY A 122 -16.70 -13.67 12.03
N ILE A 123 -15.83 -13.27 11.10
CA ILE A 123 -14.50 -13.90 10.92
C ILE A 123 -13.49 -13.31 11.90
N THR A 124 -12.78 -14.18 12.63
CA THR A 124 -11.67 -13.80 13.53
C THR A 124 -10.35 -14.38 13.02
N ILE A 125 -9.33 -13.53 12.91
CA ILE A 125 -7.97 -13.94 12.52
C ILE A 125 -7.03 -13.79 13.71
N GLU A 126 -6.38 -14.87 14.11
CA GLU A 126 -5.37 -14.86 15.18
C GLU A 126 -3.95 -14.94 14.59
N PHE A 127 -3.06 -14.04 15.04
CA PHE A 127 -1.65 -14.04 14.65
C PHE A 127 -0.77 -14.60 15.76
N LYS A 128 0.18 -15.46 15.41
CA LYS A 128 1.26 -15.86 16.31
C LYS A 128 2.51 -15.06 15.97
N LEU A 129 2.97 -14.24 16.90
CA LEU A 129 4.26 -13.57 16.76
C LEU A 129 5.36 -14.63 16.86
N GLY A 130 6.12 -14.81 15.78
CA GLY A 130 7.29 -15.70 15.76
C GLY A 130 8.33 -15.27 16.79
N SER A 131 9.26 -16.16 17.12
CA SER A 131 10.36 -15.82 18.03
C SER A 131 11.21 -14.71 17.42
N ALA A 132 11.11 -13.49 17.97
CA ALA A 132 11.99 -12.37 17.61
C ALA A 132 13.48 -12.67 17.90
N ALA A 133 13.80 -13.79 18.57
CA ALA A 133 15.17 -14.24 18.82
C ALA A 133 15.85 -14.94 17.63
N GLY A 134 15.18 -15.08 16.48
CA GLY A 134 15.69 -15.83 15.32
C GLY A 134 16.52 -15.05 14.29
N GLN A 135 16.66 -13.73 14.40
CA GLN A 135 17.29 -12.92 13.34
C GLN A 135 18.82 -12.75 13.43
N ASN A 136 19.51 -13.48 14.31
CA ASN A 136 20.98 -13.47 14.38
C ASN A 136 21.55 -14.89 14.48
N LYS A 137 21.45 -15.65 13.39
CA LYS A 137 22.37 -16.76 13.10
C LYS A 137 22.61 -16.85 11.60
N SER A 138 23.41 -15.93 11.08
CA SER A 138 24.19 -16.18 9.87
C SER A 138 25.63 -16.39 10.31
N ASN A 139 26.11 -17.63 10.14
CA ASN A 139 27.53 -17.96 10.07
C ASN A 139 27.87 -18.17 8.60
#